data_AF-A0A644YVG5-F1
#
_entry.id   AF-A0A644YVG5-F1
#
_cell.length_a   1.000
_cell.length_b   1.000
_cell.length_c   1.000
_cell.angle_alpha   90.00
_cell.angle_beta   90.00
_cell.angle_gamma   90.00
#
_symmetry.space_group_name_H-M   'P 1'
#
loop_
_entity.id
_entity.type
_entity.pdbx_description
1 polymer ?
#
loop_
_entity_poly.entity_id
_entity_poly.type
_entity_poly.pdbx_seq_one_letter_code
_entity_poly.pdbx_strand_id
1 'polypeptide(L)'
;MAKKRKIKKSMLFAIGLVLFFIIYFVTFNFASKMEVTKSDPVESENQEEDTRPLINQISTKEKIYLSHQDRESVRVESEYWEKVKVLFSEFSKIRKPGSYNPIYSGHSDDGVRFSTDLNYFRVYTVSKEEYYKVPVETKNELEKLLGESIYLSFDFVKQYKSWKTVEISYNNDVKKVHKWKFDDLSYKMGSKRIVGKVQPEKSKERSKYNFKISIHGEYYDTTIETMGKDYVKITAGSGKEKAQAYYEVHTGLYDYLLNDIFELESTKK
;
A
#
# COMPACT_ATOMS: atom_id res chain seq x y z
N MET A 1 -60.59 19.98 -38.59
CA MET A 1 -59.79 18.74 -38.70
C MET A 1 -58.34 19.03 -38.31
N ALA A 2 -57.86 18.50 -37.18
CA ALA A 2 -56.49 18.76 -36.70
C ALA A 2 -55.49 17.75 -37.30
N LYS A 3 -54.43 18.28 -37.94
CA LYS A 3 -53.41 17.52 -38.67
C LYS A 3 -52.42 16.88 -37.66
N LYS A 4 -52.49 15.55 -37.46
CA LYS A 4 -51.51 14.81 -36.62
C LYS A 4 -50.10 14.90 -37.24
N ARG A 5 -49.16 15.56 -36.55
CA ARG A 5 -47.73 15.60 -36.93
C ARG A 5 -47.09 14.24 -36.66
N LYS A 6 -46.50 13.62 -37.68
CA LYS A 6 -45.72 12.36 -37.55
C LYS A 6 -44.36 12.68 -36.94
N ILE A 7 -44.03 12.04 -35.81
CA ILE A 7 -42.73 12.14 -35.13
C ILE A 7 -41.68 11.41 -35.98
N LYS A 8 -40.54 12.06 -36.25
CA LYS A 8 -39.44 11.47 -37.04
C LYS A 8 -38.71 10.41 -36.20
N LYS A 9 -38.34 9.27 -36.80
CA LYS A 9 -37.67 8.14 -36.12
C LYS A 9 -36.38 8.54 -35.39
N SER A 10 -35.63 9.54 -35.88
CA SER A 10 -34.45 10.09 -35.21
C SER A 10 -34.76 10.77 -33.88
N MET A 11 -35.93 11.39 -33.76
CA MET A 11 -36.39 12.02 -32.51
C MET A 11 -36.77 10.97 -31.47
N LEU A 12 -37.34 9.84 -31.88
CA LEU A 12 -37.61 8.70 -31.00
C LEU A 12 -36.32 8.07 -30.49
N PHE A 13 -35.28 7.97 -31.32
CA PHE A 13 -33.95 7.51 -30.89
C PHE A 13 -33.30 8.45 -29.88
N ALA A 14 -33.34 9.77 -30.12
CA ALA A 14 -32.79 10.75 -29.19
C ALA A 14 -33.52 10.73 -27.83
N ILE A 15 -34.86 10.61 -27.85
CA ILE A 15 -35.67 10.49 -26.62
C ILE A 15 -35.31 9.19 -25.87
N GLY A 16 -35.15 8.07 -26.58
CA GLY A 16 -34.74 6.79 -25.97
C GLY A 16 -33.36 6.86 -25.31
N LEU A 17 -32.40 7.53 -25.95
CA LEU A 17 -31.04 7.68 -25.43
C LEU A 17 -31.02 8.58 -24.18
N VAL A 18 -31.78 9.67 -24.18
CA VAL A 18 -31.94 10.53 -22.99
C VAL A 18 -32.63 9.79 -21.84
N LEU A 19 -33.69 9.02 -22.13
CA LEU A 19 -34.37 8.19 -21.12
C LEU A 19 -33.44 7.13 -20.53
N PHE A 20 -32.58 6.51 -21.35
CA PHE A 20 -31.59 5.54 -20.88
C PHE A 20 -30.62 6.15 -19.87
N PHE A 21 -30.07 7.35 -20.15
CA PHE A 21 -29.19 8.03 -19.21
C PHE A 21 -29.90 8.48 -17.93
N ILE A 22 -31.15 8.93 -18.02
CA ILE A 22 -31.96 9.29 -16.83
C ILE A 22 -32.20 8.06 -15.95
N ILE A 23 -32.63 6.94 -16.54
CA ILE A 23 -32.84 5.69 -15.81
C ILE A 23 -31.53 5.22 -15.19
N TYR A 24 -30.45 5.20 -15.97
CA TYR A 24 -29.12 4.83 -15.48
C TYR A 24 -28.69 5.69 -14.29
N PHE A 25 -28.83 7.03 -14.38
CA PHE A 25 -28.47 7.92 -13.28
C PHE A 25 -29.34 7.71 -12.05
N VAL A 26 -30.64 7.46 -12.20
CA VAL A 26 -31.56 7.19 -11.08
C VAL A 26 -31.22 5.85 -10.44
N THR A 27 -31.01 4.79 -11.22
CA THR A 27 -30.62 3.48 -10.70
C THR A 27 -29.24 3.51 -10.06
N PHE A 28 -28.29 4.26 -10.62
CA PHE A 28 -26.96 4.43 -10.06
C PHE A 28 -27.01 5.21 -8.73
N ASN A 29 -27.76 6.31 -8.65
CA ASN A 29 -27.95 7.06 -7.40
C ASN A 29 -28.69 6.24 -6.34
N PHE A 30 -29.63 5.39 -6.74
CA PHE A 30 -30.37 4.53 -5.81
C PHE A 30 -29.49 3.38 -5.32
N ALA A 31 -28.73 2.74 -6.21
CA ALA A 31 -27.74 1.71 -5.85
C ALA A 31 -26.62 2.27 -4.96
N SER A 32 -26.07 3.45 -5.29
CA SER A 32 -25.04 4.10 -4.50
C SER A 32 -25.55 4.55 -3.13
N LYS A 33 -26.85 4.86 -2.99
CA LYS A 33 -27.47 5.14 -1.68
C LYS A 33 -27.80 3.86 -0.90
N MET A 34 -28.06 2.73 -1.58
CA MET A 34 -28.20 1.43 -0.92
C MET A 34 -26.85 0.90 -0.39
N GLU A 35 -25.73 1.20 -1.05
CA GLU A 35 -24.37 0.89 -0.57
C GLU A 35 -24.01 1.66 0.72
N VAL A 36 -24.66 2.80 0.99
CA VAL A 36 -24.39 3.65 2.16
C VAL A 36 -25.33 3.35 3.34
N THR A 37 -26.30 2.43 3.21
CA THR A 37 -27.28 2.15 4.28
C THR A 37 -27.47 0.66 4.60
N LYS A 38 -26.57 -0.21 4.15
CA LYS A 38 -26.44 -1.59 4.69
C LYS A 38 -24.98 -1.96 4.88
N SER A 39 -24.33 -1.27 5.80
CA SER A 39 -23.34 -1.91 6.66
C SER A 39 -23.98 -2.08 8.03
N ASP A 40 -25.06 -2.88 8.09
CA ASP A 40 -25.33 -3.58 9.34
C ASP A 40 -24.03 -4.34 9.66
N PRO A 41 -23.49 -4.24 10.89
CA PRO A 41 -22.38 -5.10 11.26
C PRO A 41 -22.88 -6.51 11.00
N VAL A 42 -22.18 -7.27 10.17
CA VAL A 42 -22.35 -8.72 10.21
C VAL A 42 -22.04 -9.08 11.65
N GLU A 43 -23.10 -9.37 12.42
CA GLU A 43 -23.00 -10.01 13.72
C GLU A 43 -22.29 -11.32 13.41
N SER A 44 -20.97 -11.33 13.59
CA SER A 44 -20.17 -12.52 13.35
C SER A 44 -20.68 -13.55 14.33
N GLU A 45 -21.28 -14.62 13.79
CA GLU A 45 -21.68 -15.80 14.53
C GLU A 45 -20.62 -16.16 15.57
N ASN A 46 -20.97 -16.06 16.85
CA ASN A 46 -20.28 -16.64 18.00
C ASN A 46 -18.76 -16.79 17.85
N GLN A 47 -18.03 -15.69 17.67
CA GLN A 47 -16.62 -15.70 18.05
C GLN A 47 -16.58 -15.71 19.57
N GLU A 48 -16.08 -16.80 20.16
CA GLU A 48 -15.73 -16.82 21.58
C GLU A 48 -14.97 -15.53 21.90
N GLU A 49 -15.47 -14.78 22.89
CA GLU A 49 -14.88 -13.50 23.26
C GLU A 49 -13.44 -13.74 23.71
N ASP A 50 -12.46 -13.37 22.88
CA ASP A 50 -11.06 -13.56 23.20
C ASP A 50 -10.71 -12.73 24.44
N THR A 51 -10.52 -13.43 25.56
CA THR A 51 -10.29 -12.81 26.88
C THR A 51 -8.85 -12.33 27.06
N ARG A 52 -7.93 -12.67 26.14
CA ARG A 52 -6.52 -12.26 26.22
C ARG A 52 -6.41 -10.73 26.12
N PRO A 53 -5.33 -10.13 26.66
CA PRO A 53 -5.02 -8.72 26.43
C PRO A 53 -5.01 -8.38 24.94
N LEU A 54 -5.55 -7.21 24.55
CA LEU A 54 -5.68 -6.82 23.14
C LEU A 54 -4.32 -6.76 22.44
N ILE A 55 -3.25 -6.38 23.16
CA ILE A 55 -1.88 -6.41 22.63
C ILE A 55 -1.44 -7.84 22.23
N ASN A 56 -1.88 -8.86 22.97
CA ASN A 56 -1.60 -10.25 22.63
C ASN A 56 -2.45 -10.67 21.44
N GLN A 57 -3.71 -10.24 21.37
CA GLN A 57 -4.58 -10.53 20.23
C GLN A 57 -4.00 -9.98 18.92
N ILE A 58 -3.64 -8.69 18.89
CA ILE A 58 -3.06 -8.06 17.69
C ILE A 58 -1.71 -8.70 17.32
N SER A 59 -0.91 -9.15 18.31
CA SER A 59 0.36 -9.84 18.06
C SER A 59 0.19 -11.20 17.35
N THR A 60 -0.96 -11.85 17.50
CA THR A 60 -1.22 -13.14 16.83
C THR A 60 -1.77 -13.00 15.42
N LYS A 61 -2.05 -11.77 14.95
CA LYS A 61 -2.62 -11.56 13.62
C LYS A 61 -1.53 -11.65 12.55
N GLU A 62 -1.83 -12.40 11.50
CA GLU A 62 -0.92 -12.61 10.36
C GLU A 62 -0.92 -11.43 9.38
N LYS A 63 -2.07 -10.77 9.23
CA LYS A 63 -2.26 -9.66 8.30
C LYS A 63 -2.55 -8.40 9.09
N ILE A 64 -1.64 -7.45 8.94
CA ILE A 64 -1.73 -6.12 9.51
C ILE A 64 -1.56 -5.12 8.38
N TYR A 65 -2.37 -4.08 8.42
CA TYR A 65 -2.22 -2.93 7.57
C TYR A 65 -1.87 -1.74 8.43
N LEU A 66 -0.97 -0.91 7.93
CA LEU A 66 -0.42 0.24 8.61
C LEU A 66 -0.64 1.50 7.77
N SER A 67 -1.02 2.54 8.46
CA SER A 67 -1.25 3.88 7.99
C SER A 67 -0.39 4.84 8.80
N HIS A 68 0.03 5.92 8.17
CA HIS A 68 0.74 7.02 8.84
C HIS A 68 0.17 8.33 8.32
N GLN A 69 -0.38 9.12 9.23
CA GLN A 69 -1.14 10.34 8.90
C GLN A 69 -2.23 10.01 7.85
N ASP A 70 -2.29 10.77 6.75
CA ASP A 70 -3.32 10.64 5.71
C ASP A 70 -3.07 9.49 4.71
N ARG A 71 -2.12 8.57 5.00
CA ARG A 71 -1.74 7.50 4.08
C ARG A 71 -2.55 6.22 4.30
N GLU A 72 -3.14 5.73 3.21
CA GLU A 72 -4.01 4.56 3.24
C GLU A 72 -3.25 3.25 3.42
N SER A 73 -3.82 2.42 4.28
CA SER A 73 -3.66 0.97 4.49
C SER A 73 -2.58 0.27 3.65
N VAL A 74 -1.34 0.25 4.14
CA VAL A 74 -0.24 -0.54 3.56
C VAL A 74 -0.13 -1.86 4.29
N ARG A 75 -0.22 -2.97 3.56
CA ARG A 75 0.00 -4.30 4.15
C ARG A 75 1.44 -4.41 4.64
N VAL A 76 1.59 -4.77 5.91
CA VAL A 76 2.88 -4.98 6.57
C VAL A 76 3.39 -6.37 6.24
N GLU A 77 4.63 -6.45 5.78
CA GLU A 77 5.32 -7.73 5.59
C GLU A 77 5.54 -8.42 6.93
N SER A 78 5.32 -9.75 6.97
CA SER A 78 5.36 -10.51 8.23
C SER A 78 6.67 -10.33 8.99
N GLU A 79 7.82 -10.28 8.30
CA GLU A 79 9.14 -10.06 8.91
C GLU A 79 9.26 -8.74 9.69
N TYR A 80 8.58 -7.68 9.21
CA TYR A 80 8.55 -6.40 9.91
C TYR A 80 7.60 -6.46 11.11
N TRP A 81 6.44 -7.10 10.94
CA TRP A 81 5.48 -7.26 12.03
C TRP A 81 6.05 -8.08 13.20
N GLU A 82 6.81 -9.15 12.91
CA GLU A 82 7.50 -9.92 13.96
C GLU A 82 8.42 -9.04 14.81
N LYS A 83 9.17 -8.12 14.19
CA LYS A 83 10.05 -7.20 14.93
C LYS A 83 9.25 -6.21 15.79
N VAL A 84 8.14 -5.68 15.26
CA VAL A 84 7.26 -4.79 16.04
C VAL A 84 6.70 -5.51 17.26
N LYS A 85 6.31 -6.78 17.12
CA LYS A 85 5.76 -7.58 18.22
C LYS A 85 6.76 -7.84 19.35
N VAL A 86 8.05 -7.96 19.04
CA VAL A 86 9.09 -8.10 20.08
C VAL A 86 9.04 -6.91 21.04
N LEU A 87 8.83 -5.70 20.53
CA LEU A 87 8.75 -4.48 21.35
C LEU A 87 7.56 -4.47 22.30
N PHE A 88 6.47 -5.20 22.00
CA PHE A 88 5.29 -5.23 22.86
C PHE A 88 5.58 -5.80 24.25
N SER A 89 6.61 -6.65 24.38
CA SER A 89 7.03 -7.21 25.66
C SER A 89 7.54 -6.15 26.64
N GLU A 90 8.00 -5.00 26.15
CA GLU A 90 8.51 -3.90 26.96
C GLU A 90 7.41 -2.89 27.32
N PHE A 91 6.24 -3.01 26.71
CA PHE A 91 5.16 -2.06 26.88
C PHE A 91 4.41 -2.31 28.20
N SER A 92 4.17 -1.24 28.95
CA SER A 92 3.45 -1.33 30.23
C SER A 92 2.01 -0.87 30.07
N LYS A 93 1.04 -1.72 30.43
CA LYS A 93 -0.38 -1.34 30.40
C LYS A 93 -0.64 -0.17 31.36
N ILE A 94 -1.38 0.84 30.89
CA ILE A 94 -1.73 2.04 31.65
C ILE A 94 -3.22 2.36 31.51
N ARG A 95 -3.70 3.31 32.33
CA ARG A 95 -4.98 3.97 32.09
C ARG A 95 -4.87 4.90 30.87
N LYS A 96 -6.02 5.27 30.32
CA LYS A 96 -6.12 6.23 29.22
C LYS A 96 -5.31 7.51 29.53
N PRO A 97 -4.39 7.92 28.65
CA PRO A 97 -3.60 9.14 28.86
C PRO A 97 -4.50 10.39 28.70
N GLY A 98 -4.11 11.47 29.36
CA GLY A 98 -4.84 12.75 29.27
C GLY A 98 -4.77 13.41 27.89
N SER A 99 -3.72 13.13 27.12
CA SER A 99 -3.56 13.57 25.73
C SER A 99 -3.02 12.42 24.89
N TYR A 100 -3.54 12.29 23.67
CA TYR A 100 -3.18 11.24 22.74
C TYR A 100 -3.53 11.67 21.31
N ASN A 101 -2.51 11.79 20.45
CA ASN A 101 -2.71 12.17 19.06
C ASN A 101 -1.97 11.19 18.13
N PRO A 102 -2.65 10.16 17.61
CA PRO A 102 -2.01 9.08 16.89
C PRO A 102 -1.34 9.58 15.58
N ILE A 103 -0.11 9.15 15.38
CA ILE A 103 0.69 9.41 14.16
C ILE A 103 0.62 8.21 13.23
N TYR A 104 0.71 7.01 13.80
CA TYR A 104 0.53 5.74 13.11
C TYR A 104 -0.78 5.09 13.55
N SER A 105 -1.45 4.44 12.62
CA SER A 105 -2.63 3.62 12.90
C SER A 105 -2.59 2.35 12.07
N GLY A 106 -3.22 1.29 12.55
CA GLY A 106 -3.27 0.03 11.82
C GLY A 106 -4.44 -0.84 12.23
N HIS A 107 -4.69 -1.85 11.42
CA HIS A 107 -5.80 -2.79 11.61
C HIS A 107 -5.45 -4.17 11.09
N SER A 108 -6.07 -5.19 11.67
CA SER A 108 -6.13 -6.55 11.14
C SER A 108 -7.42 -6.78 10.34
N ASP A 109 -7.45 -7.86 9.55
CA ASP A 109 -8.63 -8.28 8.77
C ASP A 109 -9.86 -8.55 9.66
N ASP A 110 -9.67 -8.91 10.93
CA ASP A 110 -10.73 -9.29 11.88
C ASP A 110 -11.12 -8.18 12.86
N GLY A 111 -10.75 -6.94 12.56
CA GLY A 111 -11.29 -5.76 13.25
C GLY A 111 -10.56 -5.33 14.51
N VAL A 112 -9.46 -5.99 14.90
CA VAL A 112 -8.56 -5.46 15.94
C VAL A 112 -7.74 -4.33 15.33
N ARG A 113 -7.76 -3.16 15.98
CA ARG A 113 -7.07 -1.96 15.52
C ARG A 113 -6.02 -1.54 16.52
N PHE A 114 -5.02 -0.83 16.05
CA PHE A 114 -4.07 -0.13 16.91
C PHE A 114 -3.78 1.27 16.40
N SER A 115 -3.23 2.09 17.28
CA SER A 115 -2.68 3.38 16.92
C SER A 115 -1.58 3.77 17.91
N THR A 116 -0.67 4.65 17.50
CA THR A 116 0.40 5.14 18.37
C THR A 116 0.82 6.55 18.03
N ASP A 117 1.10 7.33 19.08
CA ASP A 117 1.78 8.63 19.01
C ASP A 117 3.26 8.53 19.41
N LEU A 118 3.79 7.29 19.43
CA LEU A 118 5.11 6.87 19.88
C LEU A 118 5.35 6.99 21.39
N ASN A 119 4.50 7.69 22.15
CA ASN A 119 4.54 7.69 23.61
C ASN A 119 3.62 6.63 24.20
N TYR A 120 2.47 6.43 23.55
CA TYR A 120 1.43 5.50 23.95
C TYR A 120 1.00 4.65 22.75
N PHE A 121 0.92 3.35 22.98
CA PHE A 121 0.37 2.38 22.03
C PHE A 121 -1.05 2.03 22.48
N ARG A 122 -2.03 2.26 21.62
CA ARG A 122 -3.45 1.93 21.86
C ARG A 122 -3.80 0.73 21.02
N VAL A 123 -4.43 -0.29 21.61
CA VAL A 123 -5.06 -1.40 20.88
C VAL A 123 -6.54 -1.39 21.22
N TYR A 124 -7.41 -1.51 20.22
CA TYR A 124 -8.84 -1.35 20.41
C TYR A 124 -9.67 -2.15 19.40
N THR A 125 -10.85 -2.54 19.84
CA THR A 125 -11.94 -3.12 19.05
C THR A 125 -13.13 -2.17 19.09
N VAL A 126 -14.29 -2.58 18.59
CA VAL A 126 -15.56 -1.85 18.78
C VAL A 126 -16.02 -1.77 20.23
N SER A 127 -15.66 -2.76 21.07
CA SER A 127 -16.15 -2.89 22.45
C SER A 127 -15.12 -2.53 23.52
N LYS A 128 -13.83 -2.59 23.21
CA LYS A 128 -12.76 -2.49 24.20
C LYS A 128 -11.59 -1.66 23.68
N GLU A 129 -10.97 -0.87 24.57
CA GLU A 129 -9.71 -0.18 24.29
C GLU A 129 -8.70 -0.40 25.43
N GLU A 130 -7.44 -0.60 25.07
CA GLU A 130 -6.33 -0.77 26.00
C GLU A 130 -5.18 0.16 25.59
N TYR A 131 -4.56 0.80 26.58
CA TYR A 131 -3.44 1.72 26.39
C TYR A 131 -2.19 1.17 27.05
N TYR A 132 -1.07 1.39 26.39
CA TYR A 132 0.24 0.93 26.82
C TYR A 132 1.24 2.06 26.70
N LYS A 133 2.10 2.23 27.71
CA LYS A 133 3.22 3.17 27.67
C LYS A 133 4.38 2.55 26.89
N VAL A 134 4.88 3.29 25.90
CA VAL A 134 6.06 2.93 25.12
C VAL A 134 7.30 3.45 25.87
N PRO A 135 8.24 2.58 26.26
CA PRO A 135 9.50 2.99 26.89
C PRO A 135 10.32 3.93 26.00
N VAL A 136 11.06 4.87 26.59
CA VAL A 136 11.79 5.92 25.84
C VAL A 136 12.83 5.31 24.91
N GLU A 137 13.50 4.28 25.39
CA GLU A 137 14.50 3.47 24.71
C GLU A 137 13.96 2.78 23.44
N THR A 138 12.67 2.41 23.42
CA THR A 138 12.05 1.71 22.28
C THR A 138 11.46 2.63 21.22
N LYS A 139 11.27 3.93 21.51
CA LYS A 139 10.51 4.84 20.62
C LYS A 139 11.12 4.95 19.24
N ASN A 140 12.43 5.11 19.17
CA ASN A 140 13.16 5.25 17.91
C ASN A 140 13.09 3.96 17.08
N GLU A 141 13.17 2.80 17.74
CA GLU A 141 13.07 1.51 17.06
C GLU A 141 11.64 1.26 16.57
N LEU A 142 10.63 1.56 17.39
CA LEU A 142 9.22 1.47 17.01
C LEU A 142 8.91 2.36 15.80
N GLU A 143 9.31 3.63 15.86
CA GLU A 143 9.10 4.59 14.75
C GLU A 143 9.79 4.10 13.48
N LYS A 144 11.04 3.65 13.59
CA LYS A 144 11.80 3.10 12.47
C LYS A 144 11.08 1.89 11.86
N LEU A 145 10.69 0.90 12.66
CA LEU A 145 10.04 -0.31 12.17
C LEU A 145 8.69 0.00 11.50
N LEU A 146 7.87 0.87 12.11
CA LEU A 146 6.60 1.29 11.53
C LEU A 146 6.80 2.09 10.23
N GLY A 147 7.76 3.02 10.21
CA GLY A 147 8.09 3.78 9.01
C GLY A 147 8.59 2.89 7.87
N GLU A 148 9.57 2.04 8.14
CA GLU A 148 10.12 1.09 7.17
C GLU A 148 9.06 0.13 6.62
N SER A 149 8.15 -0.36 7.48
CA SER A 149 7.02 -1.21 7.07
C SER A 149 6.13 -0.57 6.01
N ILE A 150 6.03 0.76 5.99
CA ILE A 150 5.27 1.52 4.98
C ILE A 150 6.16 1.80 3.77
N TYR A 151 7.26 2.53 3.97
CA TYR A 151 7.99 3.15 2.86
C TYR A 151 8.86 2.17 2.06
N LEU A 152 9.16 1.00 2.63
CA LEU A 152 9.84 -0.08 1.94
C LEU A 152 8.88 -1.16 1.44
N SER A 153 7.58 -1.03 1.72
CA SER A 153 6.58 -1.97 1.21
C SER A 153 6.46 -1.85 -0.31
N PHE A 154 6.47 -3.01 -0.96
CA PHE A 154 6.27 -3.08 -2.40
C PHE A 154 4.87 -2.57 -2.81
N ASP A 155 3.88 -2.81 -1.96
CA ASP A 155 2.50 -2.35 -2.17
C ASP A 155 2.36 -0.83 -2.03
N PHE A 156 3.17 -0.20 -1.18
CA PHE A 156 3.21 1.25 -1.06
C PHE A 156 3.89 1.90 -2.26
N VAL A 157 5.11 1.44 -2.60
CA VAL A 157 5.89 2.11 -3.66
C VAL A 157 5.21 2.05 -5.03
N LYS A 158 4.37 1.04 -5.29
CA LYS A 158 3.61 0.90 -6.53
C LYS A 158 2.34 1.76 -6.60
N GLN A 159 1.99 2.53 -5.57
CA GLN A 159 0.79 3.39 -5.55
C GLN A 159 0.95 4.61 -6.46
N TYR A 160 0.81 4.39 -7.77
CA TYR A 160 1.20 5.34 -8.81
C TYR A 160 0.45 6.67 -8.81
N LYS A 161 -0.75 6.70 -8.22
CA LYS A 161 -1.54 7.94 -8.08
C LYS A 161 -0.83 9.00 -7.24
N SER A 162 0.06 8.58 -6.34
CA SER A 162 0.85 9.47 -5.50
C SER A 162 2.18 9.91 -6.14
N TRP A 163 2.50 9.42 -7.34
CA TRP A 163 3.76 9.74 -8.01
C TRP A 163 3.69 11.13 -8.66
N LYS A 164 4.67 12.00 -8.37
CA LYS A 164 4.83 13.29 -9.06
C LYS A 164 5.69 13.13 -10.31
N THR A 165 6.87 12.53 -10.15
CA THR A 165 7.83 12.28 -11.23
C THR A 165 8.51 10.93 -11.07
N VAL A 166 8.75 10.28 -12.20
CA VAL A 166 9.46 9.00 -12.26
C VAL A 166 10.55 9.08 -13.32
N GLU A 167 11.76 8.71 -12.92
CA GLU A 167 12.93 8.65 -13.79
C GLU A 167 13.51 7.25 -13.72
N ILE A 168 13.85 6.69 -14.88
CA ILE A 168 14.47 5.38 -14.99
C ILE A 168 15.85 5.58 -15.59
N SER A 169 16.88 5.16 -14.87
CA SER A 169 18.27 5.29 -15.30
C SER A 169 18.93 3.93 -15.50
N TYR A 170 19.76 3.85 -16.53
CA TYR A 170 20.70 2.76 -16.79
C TYR A 170 22.03 3.36 -17.27
N ASN A 171 23.13 3.04 -16.59
CA ASN A 171 24.43 3.70 -16.80
C ASN A 171 24.30 5.23 -16.76
N ASN A 172 24.61 5.92 -17.87
CA ASN A 172 24.51 7.37 -18.00
C ASN A 172 23.18 7.83 -18.65
N ASP A 173 22.34 6.89 -19.10
CA ASP A 173 21.08 7.20 -19.77
C ASP A 173 19.95 7.31 -18.75
N VAL A 174 19.19 8.41 -18.82
CA VAL A 174 18.04 8.67 -17.96
C VAL A 174 16.81 8.92 -18.82
N LYS A 175 15.76 8.14 -18.61
CA LYS A 175 14.46 8.28 -19.28
C LYS A 175 13.40 8.69 -18.28
N LYS A 176 12.75 9.83 -18.54
CA LYS A 176 11.61 10.29 -17.73
C LYS A 176 10.35 9.58 -18.18
N VAL A 177 9.60 9.00 -17.24
CA VAL A 177 8.33 8.33 -17.55
C VAL A 177 7.22 9.38 -17.59
N HIS A 178 6.41 9.34 -18.65
CA HIS A 178 5.23 10.21 -18.74
C HIS A 178 4.14 9.73 -17.77
N LYS A 179 3.38 10.68 -17.19
CA LYS A 179 2.34 10.38 -16.18
C LYS A 179 1.31 9.34 -16.64
N TRP A 180 0.93 9.34 -17.92
CA TRP A 180 -0.02 8.38 -18.48
C TRP A 180 0.52 6.94 -18.60
N LYS A 181 1.82 6.74 -18.33
CA LYS A 181 2.48 5.42 -18.27
C LYS A 181 2.77 4.95 -16.83
N PHE A 182 2.34 5.73 -15.83
CA PHE A 182 2.59 5.39 -14.43
C PHE A 182 1.83 4.13 -13.99
N ASP A 183 0.60 3.98 -14.46
CA ASP A 183 -0.22 2.80 -14.23
C ASP A 183 0.40 1.54 -14.84
N ASP A 184 0.89 1.64 -16.09
CA ASP A 184 1.59 0.55 -16.80
C ASP A 184 2.85 0.13 -16.03
N LEU A 185 3.71 1.07 -15.65
CA LEU A 185 4.90 0.78 -14.84
C LEU A 185 4.54 0.14 -13.49
N SER A 186 3.56 0.69 -12.77
CA SER A 186 3.07 0.12 -11.52
C SER A 186 2.54 -1.29 -11.67
N TYR A 187 1.84 -1.58 -12.77
CA TYR A 187 1.34 -2.92 -13.07
C TYR A 187 2.49 -3.92 -13.33
N LYS A 188 3.59 -3.48 -13.96
CA LYS A 188 4.78 -4.33 -14.14
C LYS A 188 5.52 -4.60 -12.84
N MET A 189 5.36 -3.73 -11.84
CA MET A 189 5.89 -3.93 -10.50
C MET A 189 5.02 -4.94 -9.74
N GLY A 190 5.35 -6.23 -9.88
CA GLY A 190 4.77 -7.31 -9.09
C GLY A 190 5.81 -7.99 -8.19
N SER A 191 5.65 -7.90 -6.87
CA SER A 191 6.43 -8.67 -5.91
C SER A 191 5.87 -10.07 -5.70
N LYS A 192 6.75 -11.01 -5.36
CA LYS A 192 6.40 -12.35 -4.88
C LYS A 192 6.52 -12.44 -3.36
N ARG A 193 7.65 -11.97 -2.81
CA ARG A 193 7.96 -12.01 -1.37
C ARG A 193 9.15 -11.10 -1.03
N ILE A 194 9.23 -10.69 0.23
CA ILE A 194 10.46 -10.13 0.82
C ILE A 194 11.54 -11.23 0.93
N VAL A 195 12.81 -10.86 0.74
CA VAL A 195 13.96 -11.78 0.81
C VAL A 195 15.16 -11.12 1.49
N GLY A 196 16.09 -11.94 1.97
CA GLY A 196 17.37 -11.46 2.50
C GLY A 196 18.31 -10.93 1.41
N LYS A 197 19.18 -10.00 1.79
CA LYS A 197 20.14 -9.28 0.92
C LYS A 197 21.03 -10.16 0.03
N VAL A 198 21.44 -11.34 0.51
CA VAL A 198 22.53 -12.12 -0.10
C VAL A 198 22.23 -12.58 -1.53
N GLN A 199 21.00 -13.07 -1.79
CA GLN A 199 20.63 -13.58 -3.12
C GLN A 199 20.48 -12.46 -4.16
N PRO A 200 19.76 -11.35 -3.88
CA PRO A 200 19.69 -10.19 -4.76
C PRO A 200 21.06 -9.60 -5.14
N GLU A 201 21.98 -9.39 -4.19
CA GLU A 201 23.29 -8.81 -4.48
C GLU A 201 24.11 -9.72 -5.42
N LYS A 202 24.12 -11.03 -5.18
CA LYS A 202 24.75 -12.01 -6.10
C LYS A 202 24.09 -12.02 -7.48
N SER A 203 22.77 -11.84 -7.54
CA SER A 203 22.03 -11.77 -8.80
C SER A 203 22.38 -10.50 -9.60
N LYS A 204 22.48 -9.36 -8.92
CA LYS A 204 22.93 -8.09 -9.52
C LYS A 204 24.31 -8.20 -10.15
N GLU A 205 25.28 -8.78 -9.44
CA GLU A 205 26.66 -8.98 -9.94
C GLU A 205 26.72 -9.82 -11.22
N ARG A 206 25.81 -10.78 -11.36
CA ARG A 206 25.73 -11.69 -12.53
C ARG A 206 24.91 -11.11 -13.68
N SER A 207 24.15 -10.06 -13.44
CA SER A 207 23.25 -9.46 -14.42
C SER A 207 23.99 -8.47 -15.31
N LYS A 208 23.82 -8.61 -16.63
CA LYS A 208 24.36 -7.68 -17.63
C LYS A 208 23.72 -6.28 -17.52
N TYR A 209 22.45 -6.23 -17.14
CA TYR A 209 21.67 -4.99 -17.05
C TYR A 209 21.06 -4.86 -15.66
N ASN A 210 21.18 -3.67 -15.06
CA ASN A 210 20.52 -3.32 -13.80
C ASN A 210 20.04 -1.86 -13.91
N PHE A 211 18.74 -1.68 -13.77
CA PHE A 211 18.04 -0.41 -13.90
C PHE A 211 17.76 0.17 -12.52
N LYS A 212 17.64 1.49 -12.47
CA LYS A 212 17.24 2.21 -11.27
C LYS A 212 16.04 3.09 -11.59
N ILE A 213 14.94 2.91 -10.87
CA ILE A 213 13.72 3.69 -10.94
C ILE A 213 13.73 4.64 -9.74
N SER A 214 13.80 5.93 -9.99
CA SER A 214 13.70 6.99 -8.98
C SER A 214 12.31 7.61 -9.05
N ILE A 215 11.52 7.39 -7.99
CA ILE A 215 10.16 7.89 -7.85
C ILE A 215 10.19 9.02 -6.83
N HIS A 216 9.77 10.20 -7.26
CA HIS A 216 9.48 11.32 -6.37
C HIS A 216 7.97 11.43 -6.26
N GLY A 217 7.45 11.10 -5.08
CA GLY A 217 6.04 11.09 -4.76
C GLY A 217 5.58 12.39 -4.10
N GLU A 218 4.32 12.43 -3.71
CA GLU A 218 3.78 13.59 -3.00
C GLU A 218 4.48 13.86 -1.67
N TYR A 219 4.81 12.79 -0.94
CA TYR A 219 5.29 12.81 0.44
C TYR A 219 6.46 11.86 0.70
N TYR A 220 7.07 11.30 -0.35
CA TYR A 220 8.16 10.35 -0.22
C TYR A 220 9.03 10.35 -1.47
N ASP A 221 10.30 10.04 -1.28
CA ASP A 221 11.20 9.70 -2.38
C ASP A 221 11.67 8.26 -2.17
N THR A 222 11.59 7.46 -3.23
CA THR A 222 12.06 6.08 -3.19
C THR A 222 12.83 5.74 -4.45
N THR A 223 13.76 4.81 -4.30
CA THR A 223 14.53 4.25 -5.40
C THR A 223 14.32 2.75 -5.43
N ILE A 224 14.00 2.23 -6.60
CA ILE A 224 13.88 0.80 -6.86
C ILE A 224 14.98 0.42 -7.85
N GLU A 225 15.91 -0.42 -7.42
CA GLU A 225 16.99 -0.92 -8.25
C GLU A 225 16.70 -2.38 -8.62
N THR A 226 16.71 -2.73 -9.90
CA THR A 226 16.66 -4.14 -10.31
C THR A 226 17.99 -4.80 -9.97
N MET A 227 17.92 -5.97 -9.36
CA MET A 227 19.06 -6.75 -8.89
C MET A 227 19.14 -8.04 -9.72
N GLY A 228 19.24 -7.89 -11.05
CA GLY A 228 18.93 -8.93 -12.02
C GLY A 228 17.44 -9.05 -12.35
N LYS A 229 17.05 -10.18 -12.95
CA LYS A 229 15.69 -10.39 -13.50
C LYS A 229 14.61 -10.56 -12.43
N ASP A 230 14.96 -11.25 -11.35
CA ASP A 230 13.99 -11.77 -10.38
C ASP A 230 13.99 -11.00 -9.06
N TYR A 231 14.81 -9.96 -8.92
CA TYR A 231 14.98 -9.26 -7.64
C TYR A 231 15.02 -7.76 -7.81
N VAL A 232 14.60 -7.07 -6.77
CA VAL A 232 14.73 -5.62 -6.64
C VAL A 232 15.16 -5.24 -5.24
N LYS A 233 15.82 -4.09 -5.13
CA LYS A 233 16.12 -3.41 -3.88
C LYS A 233 15.34 -2.10 -3.84
N ILE A 234 14.51 -1.93 -2.82
CA ILE A 234 13.87 -0.66 -2.51
C ILE A 234 14.76 0.08 -1.53
N THR A 235 14.97 1.38 -1.77
CA THR A 235 15.66 2.29 -0.86
C THR A 235 14.79 3.51 -0.63
N ALA A 236 14.42 3.76 0.62
CA ALA A 236 13.67 4.94 1.04
C ALA A 236 14.52 5.79 1.99
N GLY A 237 14.29 7.11 1.96
CA GLY A 237 15.02 8.09 2.78
C GLY A 237 16.25 8.70 2.12
N SER A 238 16.80 9.72 2.76
CA SER A 238 17.92 10.54 2.26
C SER A 238 19.15 10.48 3.17
N GLY A 239 20.35 10.65 2.61
CA GLY A 239 21.59 10.73 3.39
C GLY A 239 22.00 9.40 4.03
N LYS A 240 22.35 9.43 5.34
CA LYS A 240 22.82 8.27 6.12
C LYS A 240 21.69 7.40 6.68
N GLU A 241 20.44 7.85 6.60
CA GLU A 241 19.26 7.17 7.14
C GLU A 241 18.49 6.40 6.06
N LYS A 242 19.22 5.82 5.10
CA LYS A 242 18.62 5.04 4.02
C LYS A 242 18.18 3.68 4.52
N ALA A 243 16.88 3.48 4.55
CA ALA A 243 16.31 2.17 4.81
C ALA A 243 16.29 1.37 3.51
N GLN A 244 16.47 0.05 3.60
CA GLN A 244 16.53 -0.84 2.45
C GLN A 244 15.74 -2.13 2.68
N ALA A 245 14.98 -2.54 1.67
CA ALA A 245 14.36 -3.85 1.61
C ALA A 245 14.65 -4.51 0.27
N TYR A 246 14.65 -5.83 0.26
CA TYR A 246 14.91 -6.63 -0.92
C TYR A 246 13.72 -7.54 -1.18
N TYR A 247 13.29 -7.61 -2.44
CA TYR A 247 12.15 -8.43 -2.85
C TYR A 247 12.53 -9.33 -4.00
N GLU A 248 11.98 -10.54 -3.98
CA GLU A 248 11.82 -11.33 -5.19
C GLU A 248 10.58 -10.81 -5.94
N VAL A 249 10.71 -10.61 -7.24
CA VAL A 249 9.69 -10.04 -8.12
C VAL A 249 9.41 -10.93 -9.33
N HIS A 250 8.31 -10.66 -10.01
CA HIS A 250 8.07 -11.20 -11.35
C HIS A 250 9.00 -10.51 -12.38
N THR A 251 9.42 -11.25 -13.41
CA THR A 251 10.36 -10.73 -14.42
C THR A 251 9.78 -9.62 -15.29
N GLY A 252 8.45 -9.44 -15.28
CA GLY A 252 7.74 -8.47 -16.10
C GLY A 252 8.25 -7.03 -15.93
N LEU A 253 8.72 -6.64 -14.74
CA LEU A 253 9.37 -5.35 -14.54
C LEU A 253 10.69 -5.28 -15.32
N TYR A 254 11.56 -6.26 -15.14
CA TYR A 254 12.86 -6.30 -15.81
C TYR A 254 12.71 -6.32 -17.33
N ASP A 255 11.81 -7.16 -17.85
CA ASP A 255 11.58 -7.31 -19.28
C ASP A 255 11.02 -6.02 -19.89
N TYR A 256 10.13 -5.31 -19.19
CA TYR A 256 9.61 -4.00 -19.60
C TYR A 256 10.72 -2.94 -19.67
N LEU A 257 11.58 -2.87 -18.65
CA LEU A 257 12.69 -1.92 -18.62
C LEU A 257 13.71 -2.20 -19.73
N LEU A 258 14.03 -3.48 -19.95
CA LEU A 258 14.98 -3.91 -20.97
C LEU A 258 14.46 -3.65 -22.38
N ASN A 259 13.25 -4.13 -22.69
CA ASN A 259 12.76 -4.21 -24.06
C ASN A 259 11.98 -2.96 -24.48
N ASP A 260 11.15 -2.40 -23.60
CA ASP A 260 10.23 -1.31 -23.94
C ASP A 260 10.80 0.07 -23.57
N ILE A 261 11.53 0.16 -22.46
CA ILE A 261 12.10 1.45 -22.02
C ILE A 261 13.46 1.69 -22.67
N PHE A 262 14.40 0.76 -22.63
CA PHE A 262 15.76 0.97 -23.16
C PHE A 262 16.05 0.26 -24.48
N GLU A 263 15.18 -0.65 -24.94
CA GLU A 263 15.33 -1.40 -26.19
C GLU A 263 16.71 -2.08 -26.32
N LEU A 264 17.20 -2.64 -25.22
CA LEU A 264 18.51 -3.33 -25.17
C LEU A 264 18.36 -4.77 -25.66
N GLU A 265 19.36 -5.28 -26.37
CA GLU A 265 19.33 -6.65 -26.89
C GLU A 265 19.10 -7.68 -25.77
N SER A 266 17.91 -8.29 -25.76
CA SER A 266 17.65 -9.47 -24.96
C SER A 266 18.50 -10.60 -25.54
N THR A 267 19.52 -11.06 -24.84
CA THR A 267 20.15 -12.34 -25.18
C THR A 267 19.10 -13.42 -24.97
N LYS A 268 18.38 -13.80 -26.04
CA LYS A 268 17.72 -15.09 -26.13
C LYS A 268 18.83 -16.13 -25.96
N LYS A 269 18.87 -16.77 -24.81
CA LYS A 269 19.59 -18.02 -24.61
C LYS A 269 18.65 -19.16 -24.94
#